data_AF-A0A954SS98-F1
#
_entry.id   AF-A0A954SS98-F1
#
_cell.length_a   1.000
_cell.length_b   1.000
_cell.length_c   1.000
_cell.angle_alpha   90.00
_cell.angle_beta   90.00
_cell.angle_gamma   90.00
#
_symmetry.space_group_name_H-M   'P 1'
#
loop_
_entity.id
_entity.type
_entity.pdbx_description
1 polymer ?
#
loop_
_entity_poly.entity_id
_entity_poly.type
_entity_poly.pdbx_seq_one_letter_code
_entity_poly.pdbx_strand_id
1 'polypeptide(L)'
;VVIGRSDDCDIVIRRSMKLSRRHCCVAQVNGKLIIRDLGSMNGLKVNGDRTSEEELHEGDEILLGDLKLVFTLSSKPDATIKKSGHKHKSEKQSKPPKSIPAANLSLEFPQIVPEDEEDPLPTPVNSKPAKSSGKSSKKKAQSKQGGLLDSGDLDVGGLGLD
;
A
#
# COMPACT_ATOMS: atom_id res chain seq x y z
N VAL A 1 15.85 -22.17 -10.66
CA VAL A 1 14.83 -21.62 -11.58
C VAL A 1 14.29 -20.34 -10.97
N VAL A 2 14.42 -19.19 -11.64
CA VAL A 2 13.91 -17.89 -11.23
C VAL A 2 12.67 -17.54 -12.04
N ILE A 3 11.62 -17.08 -11.36
CA ILE A 3 10.35 -16.71 -11.96
C ILE A 3 10.14 -15.22 -11.77
N GLY A 4 9.79 -14.52 -12.84
CA GLY A 4 9.70 -13.06 -12.79
C GLY A 4 9.15 -12.43 -14.07
N ARG A 5 9.06 -11.10 -14.06
CA ARG A 5 8.65 -10.29 -15.21
C ARG A 5 9.84 -9.87 -16.08
N SER A 6 11.05 -9.84 -15.52
CA SER A 6 12.29 -9.47 -16.22
C SER A 6 12.67 -10.54 -17.23
N ASP A 7 13.32 -10.12 -18.31
CA ASP A 7 13.87 -11.02 -19.33
C ASP A 7 15.05 -11.87 -18.80
N ASP A 8 15.64 -11.48 -17.66
CA ASP A 8 16.73 -12.21 -16.98
C ASP A 8 16.26 -13.44 -16.18
N CYS A 9 14.95 -13.75 -16.18
CA CYS A 9 14.40 -14.88 -15.42
C CYS A 9 14.28 -16.14 -16.29
N ASP A 10 14.41 -17.32 -15.69
CA ASP A 10 14.21 -18.60 -16.39
C ASP A 10 12.76 -18.75 -16.90
N ILE A 11 11.79 -18.28 -16.09
CA ILE A 11 10.37 -18.25 -16.47
C ILE A 11 9.90 -16.80 -16.44
N VAL A 12 9.64 -16.26 -17.63
CA VAL A 12 9.26 -14.86 -17.83
C VAL A 12 7.76 -14.72 -18.05
N ILE A 13 7.10 -13.93 -17.18
CA ILE A 13 5.65 -13.69 -17.24
C ILE A 13 5.39 -12.19 -17.35
N ARG A 14 5.26 -11.70 -18.59
CA ARG A 14 5.14 -10.26 -18.89
C ARG A 14 3.75 -9.68 -18.70
N ARG A 15 2.70 -10.50 -18.75
CA ARG A 15 1.31 -10.04 -18.74
C ARG A 15 0.88 -9.42 -17.41
N SER A 16 1.46 -9.85 -16.29
CA SER A 16 1.06 -9.36 -14.97
C SER A 16 1.96 -8.21 -14.50
N MET A 17 1.33 -7.08 -14.14
CA MET A 17 2.02 -5.96 -13.52
C MET A 17 2.24 -6.16 -12.01
N LYS A 18 1.48 -7.07 -11.39
CA LYS A 18 1.58 -7.45 -9.98
C LYS A 18 2.71 -8.45 -9.72
N LEU A 19 3.28 -9.03 -10.78
CA LEU A 19 4.46 -9.87 -10.71
C LEU A 19 5.73 -9.01 -10.75
N SER A 20 6.67 -9.29 -9.86
CA SER A 20 7.91 -8.52 -9.71
C SER A 20 8.93 -8.92 -10.79
N ARG A 21 9.90 -8.05 -11.07
CA ARG A 21 10.95 -8.32 -12.07
C ARG A 21 11.65 -9.65 -11.82
N ARG A 22 12.11 -9.86 -10.59
CA ARG A 22 12.53 -11.16 -10.03
C ARG A 22 11.62 -11.39 -8.84
N HIS A 23 10.74 -12.38 -8.91
CA HIS A 23 9.67 -12.53 -7.93
C HIS A 23 10.00 -13.64 -6.94
N CYS A 24 10.23 -14.86 -7.43
CA CYS A 24 10.64 -15.98 -6.60
C CYS A 24 11.67 -16.84 -7.33
N CYS A 25 12.33 -17.71 -6.59
CA CYS A 25 13.13 -18.79 -7.15
C CYS A 25 12.70 -20.14 -6.58
N VAL A 26 12.83 -21.17 -7.41
CA VAL A 26 12.72 -22.57 -7.02
C VAL A 26 14.11 -23.18 -7.12
N ALA A 27 14.55 -23.80 -6.04
CA ALA A 27 15.84 -24.46 -5.91
C ALA A 27 15.66 -25.87 -5.35
N GLN A 28 16.51 -26.80 -5.78
CA GLN A 28 16.57 -28.12 -5.15
C GLN A 28 17.62 -28.08 -4.03
N VAL A 29 17.21 -28.40 -2.81
CA VAL A 29 18.06 -28.41 -1.61
C VAL A 29 17.85 -29.74 -0.90
N ASN A 30 18.92 -30.53 -0.72
CA ASN A 30 18.85 -31.85 -0.06
C ASN A 30 17.79 -32.78 -0.67
N GLY A 31 17.64 -32.76 -1.99
CA GLY A 31 16.64 -33.57 -2.72
C GLY A 31 15.21 -33.02 -2.68
N LYS A 32 14.94 -31.97 -1.89
CA LYS A 32 13.64 -31.31 -1.78
C LYS A 32 13.57 -30.09 -2.69
N LEU A 33 12.39 -29.78 -3.22
CA LEU A 33 12.17 -28.56 -3.99
C LEU A 33 11.67 -27.48 -3.06
N ILE A 34 12.41 -26.38 -3.00
CA ILE A 34 12.10 -25.23 -2.14
C ILE A 34 11.79 -24.03 -3.03
N ILE A 35 10.68 -23.36 -2.77
CA ILE A 35 10.37 -22.05 -3.34
C ILE A 35 10.72 -20.96 -2.33
N ARG A 36 11.35 -19.88 -2.80
CA ARG A 36 11.74 -18.73 -1.97
C ARG A 36 11.35 -17.43 -2.65
N ASP A 37 10.79 -16.51 -1.88
CA ASP A 37 10.52 -15.14 -2.33
C ASP A 37 11.81 -14.32 -2.43
N LEU A 38 11.95 -13.51 -3.48
CA LEU A 38 13.13 -12.67 -3.72
C LEU A 38 12.90 -11.21 -3.32
N GLY A 39 12.03 -10.96 -2.34
CA GLY A 39 11.62 -9.61 -1.95
C GLY A 39 10.58 -9.05 -2.93
N SER A 40 9.61 -9.88 -3.30
CA SER A 40 8.57 -9.44 -4.24
C SER A 40 7.61 -8.45 -3.57
N MET A 41 7.09 -7.52 -4.36
CA MET A 41 6.20 -6.45 -3.86
C MET A 41 4.92 -7.01 -3.23
N ASN A 42 4.33 -8.04 -3.85
CA ASN A 42 3.08 -8.65 -3.39
C ASN A 42 3.29 -9.89 -2.51
N GLY A 43 4.54 -10.37 -2.40
CA GLY A 43 4.89 -11.60 -1.72
C GLY A 43 4.51 -12.86 -2.49
N LEU A 44 5.06 -13.97 -2.00
CA LEU A 44 4.74 -15.33 -2.37
C LEU A 44 3.66 -15.90 -1.44
N LYS A 45 2.67 -16.58 -1.99
CA LYS A 45 1.76 -17.42 -1.20
C LYS A 45 1.72 -18.85 -1.71
N VAL A 46 1.68 -19.81 -0.82
CA VAL A 46 1.55 -21.24 -1.12
C VAL A 46 0.33 -21.75 -0.36
N ASN A 47 -0.59 -22.42 -1.06
CA ASN A 47 -1.85 -22.93 -0.51
C ASN A 47 -2.71 -21.88 0.26
N GLY A 48 -2.55 -20.59 -0.09
CA GLY A 48 -3.26 -19.47 0.53
C GLY A 48 -2.46 -18.73 1.62
N ASP A 49 -1.41 -19.35 2.16
CA ASP A 49 -0.57 -18.79 3.22
C ASP A 49 0.60 -18.00 2.64
N ARG A 50 0.87 -16.82 3.18
CA ARG A 50 2.01 -15.99 2.75
C ARG A 50 3.28 -16.54 3.36
N THR A 51 4.26 -16.85 2.53
CA THR A 51 5.51 -17.49 2.94
C THR A 51 6.71 -16.81 2.28
N SER A 52 7.83 -16.76 2.99
CA SER A 52 9.11 -16.34 2.40
C SER A 52 9.86 -17.53 1.81
N GLU A 53 9.63 -18.73 2.34
CA GLU A 53 10.27 -19.98 1.91
C GLU A 53 9.38 -21.17 2.26
N GLU A 54 9.17 -22.08 1.32
CA GLU A 54 8.37 -23.28 1.55
C GLU A 54 8.84 -24.46 0.68
N GLU A 55 8.69 -25.67 1.21
CA GLU A 55 8.91 -26.91 0.45
C GLU A 55 7.71 -27.20 -0.44
N LEU A 56 7.94 -27.32 -1.75
CA LEU A 56 6.93 -27.60 -2.74
C LEU A 56 6.60 -29.08 -2.83
N HIS A 57 5.31 -29.38 -2.82
CA HIS A 57 4.74 -30.70 -2.99
C HIS A 57 3.80 -30.74 -4.19
N GLU A 58 3.62 -31.94 -4.76
CA GLU A 58 2.70 -32.18 -5.88
C GLU A 58 1.31 -31.58 -5.61
N GLY A 59 0.82 -30.77 -6.55
CA GLY A 59 -0.49 -30.14 -6.47
C GLY A 59 -0.55 -28.83 -5.68
N ASP A 60 0.57 -28.35 -5.12
CA ASP A 60 0.58 -27.09 -4.37
C ASP A 60 0.17 -25.89 -5.24
N GLU A 61 -0.70 -25.06 -4.68
CA GLU A 61 -1.16 -23.84 -5.34
C GLU A 61 -0.26 -22.66 -4.96
N ILE A 62 0.42 -22.09 -5.94
CA ILE A 62 1.33 -20.96 -5.75
C ILE A 62 0.67 -19.70 -6.31
N LEU A 63 0.59 -18.65 -5.48
CA LEU A 63 0.08 -17.35 -5.90
C LEU A 63 1.22 -16.31 -5.89
N LEU A 64 1.46 -15.72 -7.06
CA LEU A 64 2.46 -14.67 -7.30
C LEU A 64 1.74 -13.40 -7.78
N GLY A 65 1.48 -12.46 -6.88
CA GLY A 65 0.65 -11.30 -7.20
C GLY A 65 -0.80 -11.70 -7.53
N ASP A 66 -1.18 -11.62 -8.81
CA ASP A 66 -2.49 -12.06 -9.34
C ASP A 66 -2.41 -13.37 -10.14
N LEU A 67 -1.23 -13.97 -10.24
CA LEU A 67 -1.00 -15.21 -10.98
C LEU A 67 -1.12 -16.43 -10.06
N LYS A 68 -2.02 -17.35 -10.41
CA LYS A 68 -2.16 -18.65 -9.74
C LYS A 68 -1.51 -19.75 -10.58
N LEU A 69 -0.61 -20.50 -9.97
CA LEU A 69 0.14 -21.62 -10.54
C LEU A 69 -0.15 -22.88 -9.72
N VAL A 70 -0.04 -24.06 -10.34
CA VAL A 70 -0.13 -25.35 -9.66
C VAL A 70 1.17 -26.10 -9.92
N PHE A 71 1.82 -26.55 -8.86
CA PHE A 71 3.06 -27.31 -8.95
C PHE A 71 2.77 -28.77 -9.33
N THR A 72 3.48 -29.30 -10.32
CA THR A 72 3.36 -30.71 -10.74
C THR A 72 4.72 -31.30 -11.09
N LEU A 73 4.93 -32.56 -10.71
CA LEU A 73 6.11 -33.38 -10.91
C LEU A 73 5.83 -34.29 -12.10
N SER A 74 6.30 -33.89 -13.27
CA SER A 74 6.23 -34.77 -14.45
C SER A 74 7.38 -35.78 -14.39
N SER A 75 7.08 -37.07 -14.21
CA SER A 75 8.06 -38.16 -14.27
C SER A 75 8.41 -38.60 -15.71
N LYS A 76 7.87 -37.93 -16.73
CA LYS A 76 8.16 -38.21 -18.13
C LYS A 76 8.98 -37.08 -18.74
N PRO A 77 10.09 -37.40 -19.44
CA PRO A 77 10.71 -36.45 -20.35
C PRO A 77 9.85 -36.38 -21.62
N ASP A 78 8.69 -35.71 -21.59
CA ASP A 78 8.00 -35.43 -22.85
C ASP A 78 7.06 -34.23 -22.82
N ALA A 79 7.23 -33.39 -23.84
CA ALA A 79 6.62 -32.09 -24.01
C ALA A 79 5.17 -32.20 -24.48
N THR A 80 4.17 -31.90 -23.63
CA THR A 80 2.85 -31.47 -24.11
C THR A 80 2.05 -30.71 -23.04
N ILE A 81 2.18 -29.38 -22.97
CA ILE A 81 1.34 -28.53 -22.13
C ILE A 81 -0.04 -28.38 -22.81
N LYS A 82 -1.02 -29.19 -22.39
CA LYS A 82 -2.43 -28.97 -22.71
C LYS A 82 -3.04 -28.01 -21.70
N LYS A 83 -3.54 -26.87 -22.19
CA LYS A 83 -4.27 -25.87 -21.41
C LYS A 83 -5.61 -26.46 -20.92
N SER A 84 -5.79 -26.56 -19.61
CA SER A 84 -7.08 -26.75 -18.93
C SER A 84 -7.04 -25.89 -17.67
N GLY A 85 -7.91 -24.93 -17.37
CA GLY A 85 -9.26 -24.69 -17.84
C GLY A 85 -10.32 -25.31 -16.92
N HIS A 86 -10.18 -25.29 -15.58
CA HIS A 86 -11.24 -25.79 -14.69
C HIS A 86 -11.53 -24.88 -13.49
N LYS A 87 -12.81 -24.53 -13.39
CA LYS A 87 -13.52 -23.98 -12.23
C LYS A 87 -13.47 -24.99 -11.09
N HIS A 88 -13.01 -24.64 -9.89
CA HIS A 88 -13.40 -25.37 -8.68
C HIS A 88 -13.68 -24.42 -7.51
N LYS A 89 -14.89 -24.64 -6.99
CA LYS A 89 -15.51 -24.13 -5.77
C LYS A 89 -14.75 -24.70 -4.58
N SER A 90 -14.15 -23.86 -3.73
CA SER A 90 -13.40 -24.32 -2.56
C SER A 90 -14.23 -24.19 -1.30
N GLU A 91 -14.73 -25.35 -0.89
CA GLU A 91 -15.12 -25.68 0.48
C GLU A 91 -13.86 -25.67 1.36
N LYS A 92 -14.02 -25.16 2.58
CA LYS A 92 -12.95 -24.91 3.55
C LYS A 92 -12.33 -26.22 4.03
N GLN A 93 -11.00 -26.34 4.01
CA GLN A 93 -10.34 -27.17 5.01
C GLN A 93 -8.89 -26.79 5.28
N SER A 94 -8.61 -26.90 6.58
CA SER A 94 -7.54 -26.40 7.41
C SER A 94 -6.22 -27.17 7.28
N LYS A 95 -5.12 -26.44 7.10
CA LYS A 95 -3.81 -26.83 7.63
C LYS A 95 -3.43 -25.81 8.72
N PRO A 96 -2.91 -26.22 9.88
CA PRO A 96 -2.50 -25.28 10.91
C PRO A 96 -1.26 -24.51 10.42
N PRO A 97 -1.20 -23.18 10.57
CA PRO A 97 -0.02 -22.42 10.17
C PRO A 97 1.14 -22.77 11.10
N LYS A 98 2.25 -23.25 10.53
CA LYS A 98 3.52 -23.29 11.26
C LYS A 98 4.02 -21.85 11.38
N SER A 99 3.91 -21.36 12.61
CA SER A 99 4.43 -20.12 13.15
C SER A 99 5.74 -19.63 12.53
N ILE A 100 5.74 -18.39 12.05
CA ILE A 100 6.91 -17.52 12.13
C ILE A 100 6.50 -16.37 13.05
N PRO A 101 7.22 -16.11 14.16
CA PRO A 101 6.92 -14.97 15.02
C PRO A 101 7.15 -13.68 14.23
N ALA A 102 6.10 -12.85 14.15
CA ALA A 102 6.22 -11.45 13.79
C ALA A 102 6.93 -10.71 14.93
N ALA A 103 8.22 -10.96 15.10
CA ALA A 103 9.07 -10.19 15.97
C ALA A 103 9.89 -9.24 15.11
N ASN A 104 9.55 -7.96 15.26
CA ASN A 104 10.28 -6.77 14.82
C ASN A 104 10.00 -6.25 13.41
N LEU A 105 8.79 -5.76 13.21
CA LEU A 105 8.52 -4.66 12.29
C LEU A 105 8.23 -3.38 13.10
N SER A 106 9.22 -2.90 13.84
CA SER A 106 9.25 -1.48 14.24
C SER A 106 9.83 -0.70 13.06
N LEU A 107 8.98 -0.45 12.07
CA LEU A 107 9.22 0.61 11.09
C LEU A 107 8.46 1.82 11.63
N GLU A 108 9.16 2.66 12.38
CA GLU A 108 8.77 4.04 12.59
C GLU A 108 8.46 4.66 11.22
N PHE A 109 7.19 4.95 10.98
CA PHE A 109 6.78 5.88 9.95
C PHE A 109 7.35 7.27 10.35
N PRO A 110 8.14 7.95 9.51
CA PRO A 110 8.50 9.33 9.77
C PRO A 110 7.22 10.17 9.72
N GLN A 111 6.78 10.65 10.88
CA GLN A 111 5.77 11.70 10.95
C GLN A 111 6.43 13.00 10.49
N ILE A 112 5.98 13.50 9.34
CA ILE A 112 6.23 14.87 8.93
C ILE A 112 5.40 15.73 9.86
N VAL A 113 6.03 16.28 10.90
CA VAL A 113 5.50 17.40 11.66
C VAL A 113 5.83 18.68 10.87
N PRO A 114 4.84 19.49 10.45
CA PRO A 114 5.12 20.86 10.07
C PRO A 114 5.52 21.62 11.35
N GLU A 115 6.80 21.98 11.43
CA GLU A 115 7.37 22.84 12.46
C GLU A 115 6.97 24.30 12.16
N ASP A 116 5.71 24.64 12.41
CA ASP A 116 5.38 25.99 12.88
C ASP A 116 5.68 26.00 14.38
N GLU A 117 6.66 26.80 14.82
CA GLU A 117 6.66 27.59 16.06
C GLU A 117 8.08 28.17 16.31
N GLU A 118 8.14 29.50 16.17
CA GLU A 118 8.86 30.45 17.03
C GLU A 118 10.39 30.37 17.22
N ASP A 119 11.08 31.34 16.63
CA ASP A 119 12.22 32.02 17.27
C ASP A 119 12.12 33.53 17.01
N PRO A 120 11.55 34.35 17.93
CA PRO A 120 11.66 35.80 17.85
C PRO A 120 12.87 36.28 18.67
N LEU A 121 13.68 37.18 18.11
CA LEU A 121 14.41 38.31 18.75
C LEU A 121 15.49 38.86 17.76
N PRO A 122 15.99 40.12 17.87
CA PRO A 122 15.63 41.21 18.79
C PRO A 122 15.21 42.53 18.11
N THR A 123 14.73 43.45 18.96
CA THR A 123 14.12 44.77 18.71
C THR A 123 15.06 45.86 18.19
N PRO A 124 14.50 46.98 17.68
CA PRO A 124 15.11 48.29 17.92
C PRO A 124 14.18 49.31 18.62
N VAL A 125 14.67 49.81 19.76
CA VAL A 125 14.69 51.20 20.27
C VAL A 125 13.84 52.25 19.52
N ASN A 126 12.88 52.91 20.21
CA ASN A 126 13.04 54.30 20.70
C ASN A 126 11.86 54.84 21.57
N SER A 127 12.26 55.48 22.68
CA SER A 127 11.73 56.69 23.36
C SER A 127 10.27 56.86 23.88
N LYS A 128 10.17 56.80 25.24
CA LYS A 128 9.56 57.76 26.22
C LYS A 128 8.04 58.11 26.18
N PRO A 129 7.46 58.68 27.28
CA PRO A 129 7.54 58.35 28.71
C PRO A 129 6.18 58.35 29.47
N ALA A 130 6.18 57.77 30.68
CA ALA A 130 5.43 58.10 31.91
C ALA A 130 3.97 58.61 31.90
N LYS A 131 3.09 57.92 32.67
CA LYS A 131 2.10 58.43 33.68
C LYS A 131 1.14 57.28 34.07
N SER A 132 1.17 56.80 35.32
CA SER A 132 0.46 57.26 36.54
C SER A 132 -1.02 56.86 36.64
N SER A 133 -1.29 56.10 37.72
CA SER A 133 -2.46 56.19 38.61
C SER A 133 -3.87 55.91 38.09
N GLY A 134 -4.59 55.11 38.89
CA GLY A 134 -5.96 55.48 39.25
C GLY A 134 -7.02 54.48 38.83
N LYS A 135 -7.53 53.74 39.82
CA LYS A 135 -8.77 52.97 39.76
C LYS A 135 -9.94 53.86 39.32
N SER A 136 -10.88 53.27 38.59
CA SER A 136 -12.31 53.20 38.93
C SER A 136 -13.24 53.48 37.74
N SER A 137 -14.25 52.60 37.65
CA SER A 137 -15.61 52.91 37.24
C SER A 137 -15.99 53.04 35.75
N LYS A 138 -16.73 52.03 35.32
CA LYS A 138 -18.19 52.09 35.02
C LYS A 138 -18.65 52.86 33.77
N LYS A 139 -19.63 52.22 33.10
CA LYS A 139 -20.58 52.72 32.07
C LYS A 139 -20.02 52.77 30.65
N LYS A 140 -20.79 52.67 29.58
CA LYS A 140 -22.16 52.21 29.20
C LYS A 140 -22.28 52.72 27.74
N ALA A 141 -23.05 52.02 26.90
CA ALA A 141 -23.62 52.53 25.64
C ALA A 141 -22.62 52.69 24.47
N GLN A 142 -22.97 52.63 23.19
CA GLN A 142 -24.06 52.09 22.37
C GLN A 142 -23.64 52.39 20.91
N SER A 143 -24.41 51.86 19.95
CA SER A 143 -24.56 52.28 18.54
C SER A 143 -23.60 51.61 17.53
N LYS A 144 -24.11 50.69 16.69
CA LYS A 144 -24.78 50.87 15.37
C LYS A 144 -23.72 51.19 14.28
N GLN A 145 -23.70 50.64 13.07
CA GLN A 145 -24.80 50.46 12.12
C GLN A 145 -24.26 49.78 10.82
N GLY A 146 -25.12 49.01 10.12
CA GLY A 146 -25.09 48.78 8.65
C GLY A 146 -24.07 47.77 8.12
N GLY A 147 -24.34 46.95 7.10
CA GLY A 147 -25.46 46.70 6.19
C GLY A 147 -25.04 45.49 5.33
N LEU A 148 -25.89 44.49 5.09
CA LEU A 148 -27.01 44.43 4.13
C LEU A 148 -26.55 43.92 2.74
N LEU A 149 -26.92 42.66 2.46
CA LEU A 149 -27.32 42.01 1.19
C LEU A 149 -26.46 42.20 -0.06
N ASP A 150 -26.15 41.10 -0.76
CA ASP A 150 -26.72 40.92 -2.10
C ASP A 150 -26.72 39.46 -2.54
N SER A 151 -27.77 39.11 -3.27
CA SER A 151 -28.12 37.81 -3.84
C SER A 151 -28.24 37.97 -5.35
N GLY A 152 -27.70 37.04 -6.12
CA GLY A 152 -27.97 36.92 -7.55
C GLY A 152 -27.01 35.91 -8.19
N ASP A 153 -27.34 35.20 -9.25
CA ASP A 153 -28.60 35.07 -10.00
C ASP A 153 -28.43 33.87 -10.95
N LEU A 154 -29.56 33.40 -11.48
CA LEU A 154 -29.73 32.26 -12.37
C LEU A 154 -29.34 32.63 -13.82
N ASP A 155 -28.88 31.67 -14.63
CA ASP A 155 -29.06 31.74 -16.09
C ASP A 155 -29.29 30.36 -16.74
N VAL A 156 -30.16 30.37 -17.75
CA VAL A 156 -30.80 29.23 -18.42
C VAL A 156 -30.50 29.30 -19.92
N GLY A 157 -30.18 28.17 -20.55
CA GLY A 157 -30.28 27.97 -22.01
C GLY A 157 -29.17 27.10 -22.59
N GLY A 158 -29.37 26.18 -23.53
CA GLY A 158 -30.55 25.81 -24.32
C GLY A 158 -30.25 24.54 -25.13
N LEU A 159 -31.30 23.84 -25.55
CA LEU A 159 -31.24 22.72 -26.51
C LEU A 159 -32.22 23.04 -27.65
N GLY A 160 -31.71 23.11 -28.87
CA GLY A 160 -32.48 23.35 -30.09
C GLY A 160 -32.94 22.05 -30.73
N LEU A 161 -34.16 22.05 -31.25
CA LEU A 161 -34.74 21.08 -32.16
C LEU A 161 -35.75 21.79 -33.08
N ASP A 162 -35.38 22.04 -34.34
CA ASP A 162 -36.14 21.77 -35.57
C ASP A 162 -35.29 22.06 -36.81
#